data_AF-I3UGG6-F1
#
_entry.id   AF-I3UGG6-F1
#
_cell.length_a   1.000
_cell.length_b   1.000
_cell.length_c   1.000
_cell.angle_alpha   90.00
_cell.angle_beta   90.00
_cell.angle_gamma   90.00
#
_symmetry.space_group_name_H-M   'P 1'
#
loop_
_entity.id
_entity.type
_entity.pdbx_description
1 polymer ?
#
loop_
_entity_poly.entity_id
_entity_poly.type
_entity_poly.pdbx_seq_one_letter_code
_entity_poly.pdbx_strand_id
1 'polypeptide(L)'
;MARAVIMLLPANRAKRKTMLYRVLADLVLVAHFAFILFAIFGGLLVLLRFNVIWLHVPALVWGAAIVGLGAICPLTPLENSLRDMAGQQAYTGGFLEHYLLLAIYPPGLTREVQVLLAAGLVILNVIIYILVWQRMADRKRQTEKNEGHPRVLLILSTRIRGWTPARWAGRPSL
;
A
#
# COMPACT_ATOMS: atom_id res chain seq x y z
N MET A 1 -18.40 -48.33 18.07
CA MET A 1 -18.37 -46.89 18.40
C MET A 1 -16.99 -46.23 18.12
N ALA A 2 -15.86 -46.74 18.64
CA ALA A 2 -14.55 -46.10 18.48
C ALA A 2 -14.00 -45.98 17.03
N ARG A 3 -14.27 -46.95 16.13
CA ARG A 3 -13.82 -46.90 14.73
C ARG A 3 -14.45 -45.76 13.92
N ALA A 4 -15.68 -45.36 14.23
CA ALA A 4 -16.36 -44.24 13.56
C ALA A 4 -15.73 -42.89 13.95
N VAL A 5 -15.36 -42.71 15.22
CA VAL A 5 -14.68 -41.48 15.69
C VAL A 5 -13.29 -41.35 15.07
N ILE A 6 -12.54 -42.45 14.95
CA ILE A 6 -11.21 -42.46 14.31
C ILE A 6 -11.28 -42.14 12.81
N MET A 7 -12.37 -42.48 12.12
CA MET A 7 -12.57 -42.17 10.70
C MET A 7 -13.08 -40.73 10.49
N LEU A 8 -13.82 -40.18 11.46
CA LEU A 8 -14.32 -38.80 11.43
C LEU A 8 -13.25 -37.76 11.83
N LEU A 9 -12.29 -38.11 12.69
CA LEU A 9 -11.16 -37.26 13.06
C LEU A 9 -10.30 -36.78 11.86
N PRO A 10 -9.85 -37.63 10.93
CA PRO A 10 -9.09 -37.21 9.75
C PRO A 10 -9.94 -36.40 8.79
N ALA A 11 -11.22 -36.72 8.62
CA ALA A 11 -12.14 -35.93 7.80
C ALA A 11 -12.35 -34.51 8.37
N ASN A 12 -12.54 -34.39 9.69
CA ASN A 12 -12.65 -33.08 10.36
C ASN A 12 -11.32 -32.32 10.36
N ARG A 13 -10.19 -33.02 10.49
CA ARG A 13 -8.85 -32.41 10.45
C ARG A 13 -8.50 -31.93 9.03
N ALA A 14 -8.88 -32.68 8.00
CA ALA A 14 -8.74 -32.28 6.59
C ALA A 14 -9.64 -31.09 6.26
N LYS A 15 -10.93 -31.13 6.63
CA LYS A 15 -11.84 -29.97 6.50
C LYS A 15 -11.31 -28.72 7.18
N ARG A 16 -10.80 -28.82 8.42
CA ARG A 16 -10.20 -27.67 9.13
C ARG A 16 -8.97 -27.12 8.42
N LYS A 17 -8.09 -27.99 7.89
CA LYS A 17 -6.94 -27.56 7.10
C LYS A 17 -7.37 -26.82 5.84
N THR A 18 -8.34 -27.37 5.09
CA THR A 18 -8.92 -26.71 3.92
C THR A 18 -9.50 -25.33 4.26
N MET A 19 -10.28 -25.23 5.34
CA MET A 19 -10.85 -23.93 5.77
C MET A 19 -9.75 -22.95 6.19
N LEU A 20 -8.71 -23.40 6.90
CA LEU A 20 -7.58 -22.57 7.29
C LEU A 20 -6.83 -22.03 6.06
N TYR A 21 -6.54 -22.89 5.09
CA TYR A 21 -5.87 -22.48 3.86
C TYR A 21 -6.71 -21.51 3.02
N ARG A 22 -8.04 -21.66 3.00
CA ARG A 22 -8.95 -20.67 2.38
C ARG A 22 -8.88 -19.32 3.07
N VAL A 23 -8.98 -19.29 4.41
CA VAL A 23 -8.87 -18.06 5.18
C VAL A 23 -7.52 -17.39 4.96
N LEU A 24 -6.43 -18.16 4.90
CA LEU A 24 -5.10 -17.63 4.60
C LEU A 24 -5.01 -17.06 3.19
N ALA A 25 -5.59 -17.73 2.18
CA ALA A 25 -5.64 -17.20 0.82
C ALA A 25 -6.43 -15.87 0.76
N ASP A 26 -7.58 -15.81 1.43
CA ASP A 26 -8.40 -14.59 1.51
C ASP A 26 -7.67 -13.46 2.25
N LEU A 27 -6.91 -13.77 3.30
CA LEU A 27 -6.10 -12.79 4.01
C LEU A 27 -4.95 -12.24 3.14
N VAL A 28 -4.28 -13.11 2.37
CA VAL A 28 -3.24 -12.68 1.42
C VAL A 28 -3.85 -11.78 0.35
N LEU A 29 -5.03 -12.14 -0.16
CA LEU A 29 -5.78 -11.34 -1.13
C LEU A 29 -6.10 -9.94 -0.58
N VAL A 30 -6.69 -9.86 0.62
CA VAL A 30 -7.01 -8.58 1.29
C VAL A 30 -5.74 -7.77 1.55
N ALA A 31 -4.66 -8.40 2.00
CA ALA A 31 -3.38 -7.73 2.21
C ALA A 31 -2.80 -7.19 0.90
N HIS A 32 -2.94 -7.91 -0.21
CA HIS A 32 -2.52 -7.48 -1.53
C HIS A 32 -3.34 -6.26 -2.01
N PHE A 33 -4.66 -6.31 -1.87
CA PHE A 33 -5.53 -5.16 -2.19
C PHE A 33 -5.18 -3.94 -1.34
N ALA A 34 -4.95 -4.13 -0.04
CA ALA A 34 -4.52 -3.06 0.85
C ALA A 34 -3.17 -2.47 0.43
N PHE A 35 -2.22 -3.30 0.01
CA PHE A 35 -0.93 -2.85 -0.53
C PHE A 35 -1.11 -1.98 -1.79
N ILE A 36 -1.98 -2.38 -2.72
CA ILE A 36 -2.27 -1.59 -3.93
C ILE A 36 -2.89 -0.25 -3.57
N LEU A 37 -3.92 -0.24 -2.70
CA LEU A 37 -4.55 1.00 -2.24
C LEU A 37 -3.53 1.90 -1.53
N PHE A 38 -2.63 1.33 -0.74
CA PHE A 38 -1.55 2.07 -0.09
C PHE A 38 -0.57 2.64 -1.12
N ALA A 39 -0.19 1.88 -2.15
CA ALA A 39 0.69 2.39 -3.21
C ALA A 39 0.04 3.53 -4.03
N ILE A 40 -1.28 3.49 -4.26
CA ILE A 40 -2.00 4.53 -5.01
C ILE A 40 -2.22 5.77 -4.14
N PHE A 41 -2.75 5.60 -2.93
CA PHE A 41 -3.25 6.69 -2.08
C PHE A 41 -2.29 7.08 -0.94
N GLY A 42 -1.19 6.36 -0.76
CA GLY A 42 -0.24 6.59 0.33
C GLY A 42 0.40 7.97 0.31
N GLY A 43 0.53 8.59 -0.88
CA GLY A 43 0.99 9.98 -1.00
C GLY A 43 0.07 10.97 -0.30
N LEU A 44 -1.24 10.69 -0.29
CA LEU A 44 -2.23 11.49 0.42
C LEU A 44 -2.18 11.24 1.94
N LEU A 45 -1.85 10.02 2.38
CA LEU A 45 -1.65 9.70 3.80
C LEU A 45 -0.45 10.44 4.41
N VAL A 46 0.56 10.81 3.60
CA VAL A 46 1.67 11.65 4.04
C VAL A 46 1.20 13.02 4.54
N LEU A 47 0.07 13.55 4.03
CA LEU A 47 -0.54 14.78 4.56
C LEU A 47 -1.06 14.61 5.99
N LEU A 48 -1.51 13.42 6.35
CA LEU A 48 -2.04 13.13 7.68
C LEU A 48 -0.92 12.80 8.68
N ARG A 49 0.13 12.10 8.23
CA ARG A 49 1.27 11.68 9.07
C ARG A 49 2.54 11.57 8.22
N PHE A 50 3.48 12.49 8.41
CA PHE A 50 4.76 12.49 7.67
C PHE A 50 5.54 11.17 7.81
N ASN A 51 5.47 10.50 8.96
CA ASN A 51 6.15 9.22 9.19
C ASN A 51 5.74 8.11 8.21
N VAL A 52 4.56 8.24 7.57
CA VAL A 52 4.07 7.28 6.57
C VAL A 52 4.93 7.29 5.31
N ILE A 53 5.69 8.36 5.05
CA ILE A 53 6.58 8.46 3.87
C ILE A 53 7.63 7.34 3.85
N TRP A 54 8.15 6.94 5.02
CA TRP A 54 9.16 5.90 5.16
C TRP A 54 8.64 4.52 4.80
N LEU A 55 7.33 4.30 4.92
CA LEU A 55 6.67 3.06 4.51
C LEU A 55 6.15 3.15 3.07
N HIS A 56 5.64 4.33 2.69
CA HIS A 56 5.04 4.56 1.37
C HIS A 56 6.07 4.53 0.25
N VAL A 57 7.22 5.19 0.40
CA VAL A 57 8.22 5.25 -0.66
C VAL A 57 8.75 3.86 -1.04
N PRO A 58 9.17 2.99 -0.09
CA PRO A 58 9.55 1.62 -0.43
C PRO A 58 8.42 0.82 -1.07
N ALA A 59 7.19 0.94 -0.58
CA ALA A 59 6.03 0.24 -1.14
C ALA A 59 5.73 0.68 -2.58
N LEU A 60 5.79 1.98 -2.85
CA LEU A 60 5.58 2.57 -4.18
C LEU A 60 6.68 2.14 -5.16
N VAL A 61 7.95 2.24 -4.75
CA VAL A 61 9.10 1.81 -5.57
C VAL A 61 9.02 0.33 -5.88
N TRP A 62 8.74 -0.49 -4.88
CA TRP A 62 8.60 -1.94 -5.05
C TRP A 62 7.43 -2.29 -5.98
N GLY A 63 6.25 -1.70 -5.76
CA GLY A 63 5.07 -1.91 -6.60
C GLY A 63 5.32 -1.50 -8.06
N ALA A 64 5.90 -0.31 -8.28
CA ALA A 64 6.22 0.18 -9.62
C ALA A 64 7.29 -0.68 -10.31
N ALA A 65 8.31 -1.16 -9.58
CA ALA A 65 9.34 -2.03 -10.12
C ALA A 65 8.78 -3.40 -10.55
N ILE A 66 7.96 -4.04 -9.73
CA ILE A 66 7.34 -5.33 -10.05
C ILE A 66 6.45 -5.21 -11.28
N VAL A 67 5.59 -4.19 -11.33
CA VAL A 67 4.72 -3.94 -12.49
C VAL A 67 5.56 -3.60 -13.72
N GLY A 68 6.53 -2.71 -13.61
CA GLY A 68 7.38 -2.28 -14.73
C GLY A 68 8.29 -3.38 -15.28
N LEU A 69 8.74 -4.31 -14.43
CA LEU A 69 9.51 -5.50 -14.82
C LEU A 69 8.62 -6.62 -15.38
N GLY A 70 7.29 -6.50 -15.31
CA GLY A 70 6.36 -7.57 -15.66
C GLY A 70 6.53 -8.82 -14.81
N ALA A 71 7.12 -8.65 -13.62
CA ALA A 71 7.28 -9.72 -12.67
C ALA A 71 5.93 -9.99 -11.98
N ILE A 72 5.69 -11.24 -11.63
CA ILE A 72 4.51 -11.61 -10.84
C ILE A 72 4.75 -11.12 -9.41
N CYS A 73 3.76 -10.42 -8.84
CA CYS A 73 3.82 -9.99 -7.44
C CYS A 73 4.08 -11.20 -6.52
N PRO A 74 5.03 -11.13 -5.58
CA PRO A 74 5.43 -12.28 -4.75
C PRO A 74 4.30 -12.83 -3.86
N LEU A 75 3.25 -12.05 -3.61
CA LEU A 75 2.04 -12.52 -2.93
C LEU A 75 1.20 -13.49 -3.78
N THR A 76 1.30 -13.44 -5.11
CA THR A 76 0.49 -14.28 -6.02
C THR A 76 0.89 -15.75 -5.96
N PRO A 77 2.18 -16.13 -6.01
CA PRO A 77 2.58 -17.52 -5.82
C PRO A 77 2.21 -18.06 -4.43
N LEU A 78 2.28 -17.20 -3.40
CA LEU A 78 1.88 -17.56 -2.04
C LEU A 78 0.37 -17.84 -1.96
N GLU A 79 -0.46 -16.96 -2.54
CA GLU A 79 -1.91 -17.16 -2.63
C GLU A 79 -2.25 -18.44 -3.39
N ASN A 80 -1.64 -18.66 -4.55
CA ASN A 80 -1.88 -19.84 -5.37
C ASN A 80 -1.48 -21.13 -4.66
N SER A 81 -0.36 -21.13 -3.93
CA SER A 81 0.05 -22.28 -3.10
C SER A 81 -0.97 -22.57 -1.99
N LEU A 82 -1.50 -21.54 -1.34
CA LEU A 82 -2.55 -21.68 -0.32
C LEU A 82 -3.86 -22.19 -0.91
N ARG A 83 -4.25 -21.73 -2.10
CA ARG A 83 -5.43 -22.21 -2.83
C ARG A 83 -5.31 -23.66 -3.25
N ASP A 84 -4.14 -24.06 -3.75
CA ASP A 84 -3.87 -25.44 -4.13
C ASP A 84 -3.95 -26.38 -2.92
N MET A 85 -3.36 -25.99 -1.79
CA MET A 85 -3.49 -26.70 -0.50
C MET A 85 -4.94 -26.72 0.03
N ALA A 86 -5.77 -25.76 -0.37
CA ALA A 86 -7.20 -25.72 -0.06
C ALA A 86 -8.08 -26.53 -1.04
N GLY A 87 -7.49 -27.19 -2.05
CA GLY A 87 -8.22 -27.88 -3.11
C GLY A 87 -9.04 -26.94 -3.99
N GLN A 88 -8.65 -25.67 -4.08
CA GLN A 88 -9.22 -24.68 -4.99
C GLN A 88 -8.36 -24.58 -6.25
N GLN A 89 -8.96 -24.19 -7.37
CA GLN A 89 -8.17 -23.93 -8.58
C GLN A 89 -7.27 -22.70 -8.36
N ALA A 90 -5.96 -22.93 -8.43
CA ALA A 90 -5.00 -21.86 -8.63
C ALA A 90 -5.21 -21.26 -10.02
N TYR A 91 -4.96 -19.96 -10.16
CA TYR A 91 -5.03 -19.29 -11.45
C TYR A 91 -3.64 -19.00 -12.00
N THR A 92 -3.52 -19.09 -13.32
CA THR A 92 -2.30 -18.78 -14.07
C THR A 92 -2.21 -17.27 -14.32
N GLY A 93 -1.06 -16.66 -14.03
CA GLY A 93 -0.81 -15.24 -14.27
C GLY A 93 -0.66 -14.41 -12.99
N GLY A 94 -0.63 -13.09 -13.15
CA GLY A 94 -0.50 -12.15 -12.04
C GLY A 94 -1.83 -11.81 -11.36
N PHE A 95 -1.79 -11.35 -10.11
CA PHE A 95 -2.96 -10.83 -9.40
C PHE A 95 -3.75 -9.77 -10.21
N LEU A 96 -3.04 -8.78 -10.79
CA LEU A 96 -3.66 -7.74 -11.63
C LEU A 96 -4.35 -8.32 -12.87
N GLU A 97 -3.74 -9.31 -13.50
CA GLU A 97 -4.25 -9.95 -14.71
C GLU A 97 -5.56 -10.71 -14.41
N HIS A 98 -5.57 -11.51 -13.34
CA HIS A 98 -6.71 -12.34 -12.98
C HIS A 98 -7.89 -11.54 -12.40
N TYR A 99 -7.61 -10.58 -11.51
CA TYR A 99 -8.67 -9.87 -10.76
C TYR A 99 -9.07 -8.52 -11.36
N LEU A 100 -8.11 -7.77 -11.91
CA LEU A 100 -8.36 -6.38 -12.30
C LEU A 100 -8.65 -6.28 -13.80
N LEU A 101 -7.86 -6.96 -14.62
CA LEU A 101 -7.96 -6.83 -16.07
C LEU A 101 -8.92 -7.82 -16.70
N LEU A 102 -8.92 -9.10 -16.31
CA LEU A 102 -9.90 -10.05 -16.84
C LEU A 102 -11.35 -9.62 -16.54
N ALA A 103 -11.56 -8.84 -15.47
CA ALA A 103 -12.87 -8.27 -15.12
C ALA A 103 -13.28 -7.07 -15.99
N ILE A 104 -12.34 -6.33 -16.58
CA ILE A 104 -12.60 -5.04 -17.27
C ILE A 104 -12.31 -5.12 -18.78
N TYR A 105 -11.28 -5.85 -19.20
CA TYR A 105 -10.86 -6.05 -20.60
C TYR A 105 -10.37 -7.49 -20.82
N PRO A 106 -11.11 -8.34 -21.55
CA PRO A 106 -10.61 -9.64 -22.00
C PRO A 106 -9.77 -9.44 -23.28
N PRO A 107 -8.55 -8.88 -23.15
CA PRO A 107 -7.31 -9.65 -23.37
C PRO A 107 -6.18 -9.25 -22.38
N GLY A 108 -5.25 -10.18 -22.11
CA GLY A 108 -4.30 -10.14 -20.99
C GLY A 108 -3.40 -8.91 -20.85
N LEU A 109 -2.75 -8.81 -19.67
CA LEU A 109 -1.90 -7.69 -19.26
C LEU A 109 -0.64 -7.60 -20.14
N THR A 110 -0.70 -6.84 -21.24
CA THR A 110 0.45 -6.64 -22.14
C THR A 110 1.56 -5.83 -21.47
N ARG A 111 2.80 -5.99 -21.97
CA ARG A 111 3.96 -5.26 -21.44
C ARG A 111 3.79 -3.73 -21.52
N GLU A 112 3.14 -3.25 -22.56
CA GLU A 112 2.85 -1.83 -22.75
C GLU A 112 1.90 -1.30 -21.65
N VAL A 113 0.84 -2.05 -21.36
CA VAL A 113 -0.11 -1.69 -20.29
C VAL A 113 0.57 -1.73 -18.92
N GLN A 114 1.46 -2.69 -18.65
CA GLN A 114 2.25 -2.73 -17.42
C GLN A 114 3.11 -1.48 -17.25
N VAL A 115 3.84 -1.09 -18.29
CA VAL A 115 4.69 0.11 -18.25
C VAL A 115 3.84 1.37 -18.06
N LEU A 116 2.69 1.47 -18.74
CA LEU A 116 1.76 2.60 -18.58
C LEU A 116 1.18 2.68 -17.16
N LEU A 117 0.78 1.54 -16.57
CA LEU A 117 0.27 1.47 -15.20
C LEU A 117 1.36 1.87 -14.19
N ALA A 118 2.58 1.36 -14.35
CA ALA A 118 3.71 1.71 -13.50
C ALA A 118 4.06 3.20 -13.61
N ALA A 119 4.14 3.73 -14.83
CA ALA A 119 4.41 5.15 -15.08
C ALA A 119 3.31 6.04 -14.50
N GLY A 120 2.03 5.71 -14.73
CA GLY A 120 0.89 6.44 -14.20
C GLY A 120 0.88 6.46 -12.66
N LEU A 121 1.17 5.33 -12.02
CA LEU A 121 1.27 5.24 -10.56
C LEU A 121 2.37 6.16 -9.99
N VAL A 122 3.54 6.17 -10.63
CA VAL A 122 4.67 7.03 -10.22
C VAL A 122 4.34 8.50 -10.46
N ILE A 123 3.86 8.86 -11.67
CA ILE A 123 3.52 10.24 -12.04
C ILE A 123 2.47 10.81 -11.07
N LEU A 124 1.41 10.06 -10.80
CA LEU A 124 0.35 10.45 -9.87
C LEU A 124 0.93 10.77 -8.48
N ASN A 125 1.74 9.87 -7.94
CA ASN A 125 2.34 10.08 -6.61
C ASN A 125 3.35 11.22 -6.59
N VAL A 126 4.14 11.42 -7.65
CA VAL A 126 5.07 12.56 -7.78
C VAL A 126 4.30 13.88 -7.77
N ILE A 127 3.20 13.99 -8.52
CA ILE A 127 2.33 15.17 -8.52
C ILE A 127 1.81 15.43 -7.11
N ILE A 128 1.31 14.40 -6.41
CA ILE A 128 0.83 14.52 -5.03
C ILE A 128 1.96 15.06 -4.13
N TYR A 129 3.17 14.49 -4.20
CA TYR A 129 4.30 14.96 -3.39
C TYR A 129 4.69 16.41 -3.68
N ILE A 130 4.69 16.83 -4.94
CA ILE A 130 4.97 18.23 -5.32
C ILE A 130 3.93 19.17 -4.72
N LEU A 131 2.63 18.84 -4.84
CA LEU A 131 1.55 19.65 -4.27
C LEU A 131 1.63 19.74 -2.74
N VAL A 132 1.97 18.62 -2.08
CA VAL A 132 2.19 18.57 -0.63
C VAL A 132 3.36 19.48 -0.23
N TRP A 133 4.48 19.40 -0.95
CA TRP A 133 5.67 20.18 -0.69
C TRP A 133 5.43 21.69 -0.86
N GLN A 134 4.76 22.08 -1.96
CA GLN A 134 4.39 23.48 -2.21
C GLN A 134 3.52 24.04 -1.10
N ARG A 135 2.47 23.30 -0.69
CA ARG A 135 1.57 23.71 0.40
C ARG A 135 2.30 23.87 1.74
N MET A 136 3.35 23.09 1.98
CA MET A 136 4.18 23.21 3.18
C MET A 136 5.14 24.42 3.11
N ALA A 137 5.74 24.67 1.94
CA ALA A 137 6.62 25.81 1.72
C ALA A 137 5.88 27.15 1.85
N ASP A 138 4.64 27.23 1.34
CA ASP A 138 3.81 28.43 1.43
C ASP A 138 3.43 28.78 2.88
N ARG A 139 3.14 27.76 3.71
CA ARG A 139 2.88 27.96 5.15
C ARG A 139 4.08 28.52 5.89
N LYS A 140 5.30 28.07 5.56
CA LYS A 140 6.52 28.56 6.18
C LYS A 140 6.77 30.03 5.83
N ARG A 141 6.62 30.40 4.55
CA ARG A 141 6.75 31.79 4.09
C ARG A 141 5.74 32.73 4.78
N GLN A 142 4.51 32.27 5.01
CA GLN A 142 3.50 33.07 5.72
C GLN A 142 3.83 33.26 7.21
N THR A 143 4.43 32.26 7.85
CA THR A 143 4.83 32.34 9.27
C THR A 143 6.00 33.31 9.47
N GLU A 144 7.04 33.20 8.64
CA GLU A 144 8.21 34.11 8.66
C GLU A 144 7.79 35.57 8.37
N LYS A 145 6.83 35.79 7.46
CA LYS A 145 6.29 37.13 7.17
C LYS A 145 5.46 37.72 8.33
N ASN A 146 4.76 36.88 9.10
CA ASN A 146 3.98 37.33 10.26
C ASN A 146 4.83 37.53 11.53
N GLU A 147 5.94 36.81 11.69
CA GLU A 147 6.86 37.01 12.83
C GLU A 147 7.67 38.31 12.74
N GLY A 148 7.83 38.88 11.55
CA GLY A 148 8.44 40.20 11.33
C GLY A 148 7.54 41.41 11.66
N HIS A 149 6.30 41.20 12.13
CA HIS A 149 5.37 42.27 12.49
C HIS A 149 4.91 42.11 13.94
N PRO A 150 5.54 42.79 14.93
CA PRO A 150 5.19 42.63 16.33
C PRO A 150 3.92 43.41 16.64
N ARG A 151 2.77 42.87 16.24
CA ARG A 151 1.45 43.13 16.83
C ARG A 151 0.40 42.26 16.14
N VAL A 152 -0.38 41.57 16.98
CA VAL A 152 -1.61 40.84 16.65
C VAL A 152 -1.44 39.39 16.19
N LEU A 153 -1.19 38.46 17.13
CA LEU A 153 -1.61 37.07 16.92
C LEU A 153 -1.94 36.37 18.24
N LEU A 154 -2.91 36.92 18.99
CA LEU A 154 -3.51 36.24 20.14
C LEU A 154 -4.77 35.44 19.78
N ILE A 155 -5.14 35.33 18.50
CA ILE A 155 -6.40 34.69 18.10
C ILE A 155 -6.10 33.76 16.93
N LEU A 156 -6.53 32.50 17.07
CA LEU A 156 -6.38 31.36 16.13
C LEU A 156 -5.24 30.38 16.44
N SER A 157 -5.06 30.04 17.72
CA SER A 157 -4.40 28.80 18.15
C SER A 157 -5.35 27.59 18.08
N THR A 158 -6.12 27.43 17.00
CA THR A 158 -6.86 26.19 16.77
C THR A 158 -6.00 25.20 16.00
N ARG A 159 -5.23 24.46 16.80
CA ARG A 159 -5.26 22.98 16.78
C ARG A 159 -4.86 22.30 15.46
N ILE A 160 -3.55 22.23 15.22
CA ILE A 160 -2.93 21.07 14.58
C ILE A 160 -1.68 20.70 15.38
N ARG A 161 -1.92 20.08 16.54
CA ARG A 161 -0.89 19.51 17.42
C ARG A 161 -0.33 18.27 16.71
N GLY A 162 0.93 18.33 16.27
CA GLY A 162 1.61 17.15 15.71
C GLY A 162 2.78 17.41 14.76
N TRP A 163 3.12 18.67 14.46
CA TRP A 163 4.21 18.99 13.55
C TRP A 163 5.34 19.70 14.30
N THR A 164 6.29 18.91 14.81
CA THR A 164 7.60 19.41 15.25
C THR A 164 8.67 18.91 14.26
N PRO A 165 9.14 19.75 13.31
CA PRO A 165 10.28 19.43 12.46
C PRO A 165 11.63 19.70 13.17
N ALA A 166 11.62 20.01 14.48
CA ALA A 166 12.75 20.58 15.20
C ALA A 166 13.76 19.55 15.73
N ARG A 167 14.21 18.59 14.91
CA ARG A 167 15.30 17.67 15.30
C ARG A 167 16.47 17.56 14.33
N TRP A 168 16.48 18.32 13.22
CA TRP A 168 17.54 18.25 12.20
C TRP A 168 18.34 19.54 11.98
N ALA A 169 18.17 20.56 12.83
CA ALA A 169 19.10 21.69 12.86
C ALA A 169 20.20 21.39 13.89
N GLY A 170 21.27 20.74 13.42
CA GLY A 170 22.53 20.64 14.16
C GLY A 170 22.98 22.04 14.57
N ARG A 171 23.27 22.19 15.86
CA ARG A 171 23.83 23.41 16.45
C ARG A 171 25.17 23.74 15.78
N PRO A 172 25.49 25.01 15.48
CA PRO A 172 26.88 25.43 15.36
C PRO A 172 27.50 25.39 16.76
N SER A 173 28.54 24.60 16.94
CA SER A 173 29.45 24.72 18.08
C SER A 173 30.22 26.04 17.94
N LEU A 174 30.22 26.80 19.03
CA LEU A 174 31.09 27.96 19.29
C LEU A 174 32.57 27.62 19.09
#